data_AF-A0AAN8RC64-F1
#
_entry.id   AF-A0AAN8RC64-F1
#
_cell.length_a   1.000
_cell.length_b   1.000
_cell.length_c   1.000
_cell.angle_alpha   90.00
_cell.angle_beta   90.00
_cell.angle_gamma   90.00
#
_symmetry.space_group_name_H-M   'P 1'
#
loop_
_entity.id
_entity.type
_entity.pdbx_description
1 polymer ?
#
loop_
_entity_poly.entity_id
_entity_poly.type
_entity_poly.pdbx_seq_one_letter_code
_entity_poly.pdbx_strand_id
1 'polypeptide(L)'
;MNVGDEKGSILDSVVNEVSPVTVLELGTYCGYSTVRIARLLLPGACVITLEFNPDYAAIASQVIKWAGLEDKVQLVEGASGDWIPRMKEHFGVHAFDLVFLDHWKERYLPDTKLLEECGLIQKGTVLLADNVICPGTPDYLEYVRNSPRYNSQYYRSHLEYTKAEDGLEKSVFLGY
;
A
#
# COMPACT_ATOMS: atom_id res chain seq x y z
N MET A 1 -11.50 2.86 -4.31
CA MET A 1 -12.14 2.09 -5.41
C MET A 1 -11.24 0.88 -5.65
N ASN A 2 -11.65 -0.18 -6.36
CA ASN A 2 -10.69 -1.26 -6.64
C ASN A 2 -9.62 -0.79 -7.63
N VAL A 3 -8.35 -1.16 -7.42
CA VAL A 3 -7.24 -0.88 -8.34
C VAL A 3 -7.45 -1.43 -9.77
N GLY A 4 -8.33 -2.41 -9.96
CA GLY A 4 -8.63 -2.99 -11.27
C GLY A 4 -7.58 -4.00 -11.74
N ASP A 5 -7.69 -4.49 -12.99
CA ASP A 5 -6.85 -5.58 -13.47
C ASP A 5 -5.51 -5.14 -14.06
N GLU A 6 -5.52 -4.05 -14.85
CA GLU A 6 -4.32 -3.55 -15.52
C GLU A 6 -3.27 -3.07 -14.51
N LYS A 7 -3.67 -2.13 -13.64
CA LYS A 7 -2.86 -1.66 -12.51
C LYS A 7 -2.55 -2.78 -11.51
N GLY A 8 -3.49 -3.71 -11.33
CA GLY A 8 -3.26 -4.88 -10.48
C GLY A 8 -2.17 -5.82 -11.02
N SER A 9 -1.95 -5.90 -12.33
CA SER A 9 -0.84 -6.68 -12.91
C SER A 9 0.52 -6.04 -12.65
N ILE A 10 0.56 -4.70 -12.56
CA ILE A 10 1.74 -3.97 -12.11
C ILE A 10 1.99 -4.26 -10.62
N LEU A 11 0.95 -4.19 -9.79
CA LEU A 11 1.04 -4.56 -8.37
C LEU A 11 1.55 -6.00 -8.19
N ASP A 12 1.02 -6.96 -8.95
CA ASP A 12 1.48 -8.35 -8.93
C ASP A 12 2.98 -8.45 -9.26
N SER A 13 3.43 -7.70 -10.27
CA SER A 13 4.83 -7.70 -10.71
C SER A 13 5.75 -7.13 -9.63
N VAL A 14 5.34 -6.04 -8.96
CA VAL A 14 6.11 -5.42 -7.88
C VAL A 14 6.17 -6.33 -6.65
N VAL A 15 5.06 -6.97 -6.26
CA VAL A 15 5.06 -7.93 -5.14
C VAL A 15 6.02 -9.08 -5.40
N ASN A 16 6.06 -9.61 -6.63
CA ASN A 16 7.01 -10.67 -6.99
C ASN A 16 8.47 -10.16 -7.03
N GLU A 17 8.71 -8.97 -7.57
CA GLU A 17 10.04 -8.32 -7.59
C GLU A 17 10.60 -8.15 -6.17
N VAL A 18 9.77 -7.67 -5.24
CA VAL A 18 10.17 -7.37 -3.86
C VAL A 18 10.22 -8.64 -3.00
N SER A 19 9.33 -9.61 -3.26
CA SER A 19 9.12 -10.80 -2.40
C SER A 19 8.99 -10.42 -0.91
N PRO A 20 8.06 -9.51 -0.55
CA PRO A 20 8.02 -8.90 0.77
C PRO A 20 7.65 -9.91 1.86
N VAL A 21 8.23 -9.74 3.05
CA VAL A 21 7.83 -10.48 4.26
C VAL A 21 6.73 -9.73 4.99
N THR A 22 6.80 -8.40 5.02
CA THR A 22 5.80 -7.55 5.67
C THR A 22 5.29 -6.48 4.71
N VAL A 23 3.98 -6.48 4.48
CA VAL A 23 3.30 -5.48 3.63
C VAL A 23 2.38 -4.62 4.47
N LEU A 24 2.43 -3.29 4.28
CA LEU A 24 1.40 -2.37 4.76
C LEU A 24 0.52 -1.94 3.59
N GLU A 25 -0.79 -2.07 3.73
CA GLU A 25 -1.76 -1.50 2.80
C GLU A 25 -2.54 -0.39 3.51
N LEU A 26 -2.57 0.79 2.89
CA LEU A 26 -3.35 1.94 3.36
C LEU A 26 -4.55 2.12 2.44
N GLY A 27 -5.73 1.69 2.89
CA GLY A 27 -6.98 1.68 2.13
C GLY A 27 -7.34 0.27 1.66
N THR A 28 -8.12 -0.45 2.46
CA THR A 28 -8.56 -1.83 2.14
C THR A 28 -9.76 -1.84 1.20
N TYR A 29 -10.71 -0.91 1.37
CA TYR A 29 -12.02 -0.90 0.73
C TYR A 29 -12.71 -2.27 0.85
N CYS A 30 -13.04 -2.94 -0.26
CA CYS A 30 -13.66 -4.27 -0.26
C CYS A 30 -12.64 -5.43 -0.24
N GLY A 31 -11.34 -5.16 -0.09
CA GLY A 31 -10.29 -6.19 0.04
C GLY A 31 -9.72 -6.72 -1.28
N TYR A 32 -9.99 -6.06 -2.42
CA TYR A 32 -9.53 -6.53 -3.74
C TYR A 32 -8.00 -6.56 -3.86
N SER A 33 -7.34 -5.44 -3.55
CA SER A 33 -5.87 -5.34 -3.56
C SER A 33 -5.25 -6.19 -2.46
N THR A 34 -5.88 -6.27 -1.29
CA THR A 34 -5.46 -7.14 -0.18
C THR A 34 -5.36 -8.60 -0.62
N VAL A 35 -6.40 -9.14 -1.25
CA VAL A 35 -6.41 -10.52 -1.78
C VAL A 35 -5.35 -10.68 -2.88
N ARG A 36 -5.20 -9.66 -3.73
CA ARG A 36 -4.23 -9.64 -4.83
C ARG A 36 -2.78 -9.72 -4.33
N ILE A 37 -2.45 -9.01 -3.26
CA ILE A 37 -1.14 -9.06 -2.61
C ILE A 37 -0.97 -10.38 -1.87
N ALA A 38 -1.91 -10.72 -0.96
CA ALA A 38 -1.78 -11.84 -0.03
C ALA A 38 -1.66 -13.21 -0.72
N ARG A 39 -2.27 -13.39 -1.90
CA ARG A 39 -2.14 -14.63 -2.68
C ARG A 39 -0.71 -14.89 -3.21
N LEU A 40 0.09 -13.83 -3.38
CA LEU A 40 1.46 -13.92 -3.91
C LEU A 40 2.51 -14.05 -2.80
N LEU A 41 2.13 -13.83 -1.54
CA LEU A 41 3.04 -13.88 -0.41
C LEU A 41 3.53 -15.31 -0.11
N LEU A 42 4.82 -15.43 0.19
CA LEU A 42 5.43 -16.68 0.65
C LEU A 42 4.92 -17.07 2.06
N PRO A 43 5.03 -18.35 2.46
CA PRO A 43 4.72 -18.77 3.82
C PRO A 43 5.49 -17.95 4.87
N GLY A 44 4.78 -17.45 5.89
CA GLY A 44 5.35 -16.60 6.94
C GLY A 44 5.34 -15.11 6.63
N ALA A 45 5.03 -14.70 5.40
CA ALA A 45 4.81 -13.30 5.06
C ALA A 45 3.36 -12.88 5.31
N CYS A 46 3.13 -11.60 5.62
CA CYS A 46 1.81 -11.07 5.97
C CYS A 46 1.51 -9.70 5.35
N VAL A 47 0.22 -9.39 5.27
CA VAL A 47 -0.33 -8.07 4.96
C VAL A 47 -0.98 -7.50 6.20
N ILE A 48 -0.60 -6.30 6.61
CA ILE A 48 -1.36 -5.47 7.54
C ILE A 48 -2.10 -4.43 6.69
N THR A 49 -3.43 -4.41 6.75
CA THR A 49 -4.26 -3.52 5.95
C THR A 49 -5.13 -2.64 6.83
N LEU A 50 -5.16 -1.34 6.53
CA LEU A 50 -5.92 -0.33 7.28
C LEU A 50 -7.15 0.13 6.50
N GLU A 51 -8.31 0.06 7.14
CA GLU A 51 -9.57 0.59 6.64
C GLU A 51 -10.22 1.51 7.67
N PHE A 52 -10.51 2.75 7.28
CA PHE A 52 -11.13 3.72 8.16
C PHE A 52 -12.65 3.50 8.31
N ASN A 53 -13.32 3.06 7.25
CA ASN A 53 -14.76 2.87 7.22
C ASN A 53 -15.14 1.47 7.73
N PRO A 54 -15.88 1.35 8.85
CA PRO A 54 -16.21 0.05 9.43
C PRO A 54 -17.09 -0.83 8.53
N ASP A 55 -17.93 -0.24 7.67
CA ASP A 55 -18.75 -1.01 6.74
C ASP A 55 -17.88 -1.67 5.65
N TYR A 56 -16.87 -0.96 5.15
CA TYR A 56 -15.91 -1.52 4.19
C TYR A 56 -14.99 -2.52 4.85
N ALA A 57 -14.55 -2.28 6.09
CA ALA A 57 -13.77 -3.25 6.86
C ALA A 57 -14.53 -4.58 7.04
N ALA A 58 -15.82 -4.51 7.37
CA ALA A 58 -16.68 -5.69 7.49
C ALA A 58 -16.85 -6.45 6.15
N ILE A 59 -16.90 -5.74 5.02
CA ILE A 59 -16.93 -6.36 3.69
C ILE A 59 -15.58 -7.01 3.37
N ALA A 60 -14.47 -6.30 3.55
CA ALA A 60 -13.14 -6.81 3.29
C ALA A 60 -12.84 -8.05 4.13
N SER A 61 -13.21 -8.06 5.42
CA SER A 61 -13.08 -9.24 6.28
C SER A 61 -13.77 -10.47 5.70
N GLN A 62 -15.00 -10.32 5.20
CA GLN A 62 -15.73 -11.42 4.54
C GLN A 62 -15.04 -11.88 3.24
N VAL A 63 -14.53 -10.94 2.44
CA VAL A 63 -13.83 -11.26 1.19
C VAL A 63 -12.52 -12.00 1.46
N ILE A 64 -11.72 -11.54 2.43
CA ILE A 64 -10.46 -12.17 2.86
C ILE A 64 -10.73 -13.59 3.36
N LYS A 65 -11.77 -13.75 4.19
CA LYS A 65 -12.21 -15.05 4.70
C LYS A 65 -12.64 -15.99 3.58
N TRP A 66 -13.47 -15.51 2.68
CA TRP A 66 -13.93 -16.29 1.55
C TRP A 66 -12.78 -16.73 0.63
N ALA A 67 -11.76 -15.87 0.48
CA ALA A 67 -10.55 -16.19 -0.27
C ALA A 67 -9.59 -17.17 0.46
N GLY A 68 -9.85 -17.50 1.73
CA GLY A 68 -9.01 -18.40 2.53
C GLY A 68 -7.66 -17.80 2.92
N LEU A 69 -7.60 -16.47 3.10
CA LEU A 69 -6.34 -15.73 3.33
C LEU A 69 -6.24 -15.13 4.75
N GLU A 70 -7.13 -15.51 5.68
CA GLU A 70 -7.16 -14.99 7.05
C GLU A 70 -5.82 -15.18 7.78
N ASP A 71 -5.10 -16.27 7.53
CA ASP A 71 -3.81 -16.55 8.16
C ASP A 71 -2.68 -15.62 7.70
N LYS A 72 -2.86 -14.90 6.60
CA LYS A 72 -1.87 -13.98 6.02
C LYS A 72 -2.23 -12.51 6.18
N VAL A 73 -3.45 -12.18 6.57
CA VAL A 73 -3.97 -10.82 6.53
C VAL A 73 -4.45 -10.38 7.90
N GLN A 74 -3.90 -9.26 8.37
CA GLN A 74 -4.35 -8.56 9.57
C GLN A 74 -5.07 -7.28 9.14
N LEU A 75 -6.39 -7.30 9.20
CA LEU A 75 -7.24 -6.15 8.91
C LEU A 75 -7.44 -5.33 10.19
N VAL A 76 -7.27 -4.02 10.08
CA VAL A 76 -7.39 -3.09 11.21
C VAL A 76 -8.33 -1.96 10.84
N GLU A 77 -9.30 -1.72 11.72
CA GLU A 77 -10.22 -0.60 11.60
C GLU A 77 -9.61 0.67 12.20
N GLY A 78 -9.53 1.74 11.40
CA GLY A 78 -9.15 3.07 11.85
C GLY A 78 -8.35 3.89 10.84
N ALA A 79 -8.10 5.14 11.19
CA ALA A 79 -7.34 6.05 10.35
C ALA A 79 -5.85 5.70 10.33
N SER A 80 -5.24 5.83 9.15
CA SER A 80 -3.80 5.59 8.95
C SER A 80 -2.93 6.41 9.90
N GLY A 81 -3.23 7.70 10.06
CA GLY A 81 -2.48 8.61 10.94
C GLY A 81 -2.48 8.19 12.42
N ASP A 82 -3.52 7.50 12.88
CA ASP A 82 -3.61 7.03 14.27
C ASP A 82 -2.87 5.71 14.48
N TRP A 83 -2.87 4.86 13.46
CA TRP A 83 -2.33 3.50 13.52
C TRP A 83 -0.86 3.40 13.14
N ILE A 84 -0.36 4.20 12.19
CA ILE A 84 1.05 4.20 11.80
C ILE A 84 1.98 4.31 13.03
N PRO A 85 1.79 5.25 13.98
CA PRO A 85 2.66 5.35 15.16
C PRO A 85 2.63 4.13 16.09
N ARG A 86 1.60 3.28 15.99
CA ARG A 86 1.37 2.12 16.87
C ARG A 86 1.85 0.81 16.24
N MET A 87 2.21 0.80 14.95
CA MET A 87 2.50 -0.42 14.20
C MET A 87 3.57 -1.29 14.85
N LYS A 88 4.69 -0.66 15.28
CA LYS A 88 5.83 -1.39 15.85
C LYS A 88 5.46 -2.17 17.10
N GLU A 89 4.79 -1.50 18.03
CA GLU A 89 4.40 -2.10 19.31
C GLU A 89 3.28 -3.12 19.13
N HIS A 90 2.27 -2.78 18.33
CA HIS A 90 1.07 -3.60 18.18
C HIS A 90 1.32 -4.87 17.38
N PHE A 91 2.08 -4.79 16.29
CA PHE A 91 2.32 -5.92 15.38
C PHE A 91 3.72 -6.54 15.50
N GLY A 92 4.60 -5.96 16.33
CA GLY A 92 6.00 -6.41 16.43
C GLY A 92 6.81 -6.21 15.15
N VAL A 93 6.36 -5.34 14.24
CA VAL A 93 7.05 -5.06 12.98
C VAL A 93 8.17 -4.04 13.19
N HIS A 94 9.33 -4.27 12.57
CA HIS A 94 10.43 -3.31 12.63
C HIS A 94 10.32 -2.27 11.51
N ALA A 95 10.13 -2.72 10.28
CA ALA A 95 9.89 -1.92 9.09
C ALA A 95 9.11 -2.76 8.09
N PHE A 96 8.43 -2.12 7.15
CA PHE A 96 7.72 -2.77 6.05
C PHE A 96 8.64 -2.93 4.84
N ASP A 97 8.52 -4.04 4.12
CA ASP A 97 9.23 -4.26 2.86
C ASP A 97 8.51 -3.60 1.70
N LEU A 98 7.17 -3.61 1.73
CA LEU A 98 6.30 -2.98 0.76
C LEU A 98 5.19 -2.19 1.46
N VAL A 99 4.94 -0.96 1.00
CA VAL A 99 3.80 -0.14 1.39
C VAL A 99 2.96 0.16 0.15
N PHE A 100 1.70 -0.27 0.14
CA PHE A 100 0.74 0.06 -0.92
C PHE A 100 -0.17 1.19 -0.45
N LEU A 101 -0.17 2.32 -1.18
CA LEU A 101 -1.00 3.48 -0.88
C LEU A 101 -2.17 3.54 -1.86
N ASP A 102 -3.39 3.31 -1.36
CA ASP A 102 -4.64 3.45 -2.12
C ASP A 102 -5.83 3.95 -1.28
N HIS A 103 -5.56 4.86 -0.35
CA HIS A 103 -6.57 5.50 0.50
C HIS A 103 -6.86 6.93 -0.02
N TRP A 104 -7.10 7.87 0.89
CA TRP A 104 -7.33 9.28 0.58
C TRP A 104 -6.06 9.96 0.07
N LYS A 105 -6.11 10.58 -1.11
CA LYS A 105 -4.88 11.04 -1.79
C LYS A 105 -4.13 12.15 -1.06
N GLU A 106 -4.83 13.02 -0.32
CA GLU A 106 -4.21 14.07 0.51
C GLU A 106 -3.45 13.51 1.72
N ARG A 107 -3.60 12.20 2.02
CA ARG A 107 -2.93 11.53 3.12
C ARG A 107 -1.63 10.83 2.70
N TYR A 108 -1.37 10.68 1.40
CA TYR A 108 -0.18 9.96 0.91
C TYR A 108 1.12 10.60 1.40
N LEU A 109 1.27 11.92 1.25
CA LEU A 109 2.46 12.62 1.70
C LEU A 109 2.58 12.66 3.24
N PRO A 110 1.55 13.06 4.02
CA PRO A 110 1.60 13.00 5.47
C PRO A 110 1.93 11.61 6.03
N ASP A 111 1.31 10.56 5.51
CA ASP A 111 1.50 9.20 6.00
C ASP A 111 2.87 8.65 5.58
N THR A 112 3.37 9.00 4.39
CA THR A 112 4.76 8.68 3.98
C THR A 112 5.77 9.30 4.94
N LYS A 113 5.62 10.58 5.29
CA LYS A 113 6.49 11.23 6.28
C LYS A 113 6.36 10.61 7.66
N LEU A 114 5.15 10.26 8.07
CA LEU A 114 4.92 9.62 9.36
C LEU A 114 5.57 8.23 9.44
N LEU A 115 5.53 7.46 8.35
CA LEU A 115 6.24 6.19 8.22
C LEU A 115 7.76 6.37 8.34
N GLU A 116 8.33 7.42 7.75
CA GLU A 116 9.74 7.78 7.93
C GLU A 116 10.06 8.14 9.39
N GLU A 117 9.29 9.04 9.98
CA GLU A 117 9.49 9.54 11.36
C GLU A 117 9.37 8.42 12.39
N CYS A 118 8.43 7.50 12.18
CA CYS A 118 8.26 6.31 13.02
C CYS A 118 9.31 5.22 12.73
N GLY A 119 10.15 5.40 11.71
CA GLY A 119 11.17 4.44 11.27
C GLY A 119 10.55 3.11 10.84
N LEU A 120 9.39 3.16 10.18
CA LEU A 120 8.65 2.01 9.66
C LEU A 120 8.99 1.68 8.21
N ILE A 121 9.81 2.51 7.58
CA ILE A 121 10.45 2.21 6.30
C ILE A 121 11.96 2.25 6.48
N GLN A 122 12.65 1.37 5.75
CA GLN A 122 14.11 1.22 5.80
C GLN A 122 14.67 1.20 4.39
N LYS A 123 16.00 1.31 4.26
CA LYS A 123 16.63 1.26 2.94
C LYS A 123 16.21 -0.02 2.20
N GLY A 124 15.63 0.14 1.02
CA GLY A 124 15.06 -0.94 0.21
C GLY A 124 13.55 -1.09 0.31
N THR A 125 12.89 -0.47 1.29
CA THR A 125 11.41 -0.45 1.36
C THR A 125 10.84 0.18 0.10
N VAL A 126 9.86 -0.49 -0.50
CA VAL A 126 9.16 -0.02 -1.70
C VAL A 126 7.83 0.59 -1.30
N LEU A 127 7.59 1.83 -1.71
CA LEU A 127 6.28 2.46 -1.68
C LEU A 127 5.68 2.35 -3.08
N LEU A 128 4.49 1.79 -3.20
CA LEU A 128 3.74 1.73 -4.45
C LEU A 128 2.43 2.48 -4.26
N ALA A 129 2.32 3.62 -4.93
CA ALA A 129 1.17 4.53 -4.80
C ALA A 129 0.25 4.39 -6.02
N ASP A 130 -1.03 4.12 -5.80
CA ASP A 130 -2.05 4.11 -6.86
C ASP A 130 -2.67 5.49 -7.08
N ASN A 131 -3.24 5.71 -8.26
CA ASN A 131 -3.96 6.91 -8.69
C ASN A 131 -3.14 8.20 -8.65
N VAL A 132 -1.86 8.12 -9.01
CA VAL A 132 -0.97 9.29 -8.93
C VAL A 132 -1.26 10.36 -9.98
N ILE A 133 -2.03 10.01 -11.01
CA ILE A 133 -2.50 10.94 -12.05
C ILE A 133 -3.98 11.30 -11.87
N CYS A 134 -4.86 10.31 -11.62
CA CYS A 134 -6.30 10.56 -11.42
C CYS A 134 -6.84 9.76 -10.22
N PRO A 135 -7.34 10.42 -9.15
CA PRO A 135 -7.53 11.87 -9.01
C PRO A 135 -6.24 12.68 -8.77
N GLY A 136 -5.11 12.02 -8.54
CA GLY A 136 -3.80 12.66 -8.44
C GLY A 136 -3.34 12.94 -7.00
N THR A 137 -2.02 12.94 -6.80
CA THR A 137 -1.35 13.24 -5.54
C THR A 137 -0.06 14.03 -5.79
N PRO A 138 -0.18 15.31 -6.20
CA PRO A 138 0.94 16.09 -6.73
C PRO A 138 2.01 16.38 -5.68
N ASP A 139 1.62 16.60 -4.42
CA ASP A 139 2.51 16.86 -3.30
C ASP A 139 3.35 15.64 -2.93
N TYR A 140 2.75 14.45 -2.91
CA TYR A 140 3.47 13.18 -2.77
C TYR A 140 4.47 12.98 -3.92
N LEU A 141 4.03 13.15 -5.18
CA LEU A 141 4.90 12.97 -6.34
C LEU A 141 6.07 13.96 -6.33
N GLU A 142 5.82 15.23 -6.01
CA GLU A 142 6.86 16.24 -5.89
C GLU A 142 7.89 15.86 -4.82
N TYR A 143 7.42 15.35 -3.67
CA TYR A 143 8.29 14.92 -2.59
C TYR A 143 9.17 13.72 -2.96
N VAL A 144 8.59 12.62 -3.45
CA VAL A 144 9.34 11.38 -3.72
C VAL A 144 10.21 11.46 -4.98
N ARG A 145 9.92 12.36 -5.92
CA ARG A 145 10.73 12.55 -7.14
C ARG A 145 11.91 13.50 -6.94
N ASN A 146 11.81 14.44 -5.99
CA ASN A 146 12.86 15.44 -5.74
C ASN A 146 13.67 15.18 -4.46
N SER A 147 13.34 14.14 -3.71
CA SER A 147 14.10 13.75 -2.51
C SER A 147 15.24 12.79 -2.87
N PRO A 148 16.49 13.03 -2.42
CA PRO A 148 17.59 12.09 -2.62
C PRO A 148 17.41 10.78 -1.83
N ARG A 149 16.39 10.72 -0.97
CA ARG A 149 16.04 9.55 -0.16
C ARG A 149 15.16 8.56 -0.91
N TYR A 150 14.77 8.86 -2.15
CA TYR A 150 13.92 7.99 -2.96
C TYR A 150 14.48 7.80 -4.36
N ASN A 151 14.35 6.59 -4.89
CA ASN A 151 14.47 6.32 -6.32
C ASN A 151 13.08 5.98 -6.87
N SER A 152 12.53 6.87 -7.70
CA SER A 152 11.13 6.79 -8.14
C SER A 152 11.01 6.41 -9.62
N GLN A 153 10.05 5.53 -9.93
CA GLN A 153 9.72 5.05 -11.25
C GLN A 153 8.20 5.07 -11.46
N TYR A 154 7.77 5.75 -12.52
CA TYR A 154 6.36 5.81 -12.91
C TYR A 154 5.97 4.62 -13.79
N TYR A 155 4.83 4.02 -13.50
CA TYR A 155 4.19 2.97 -14.29
C TYR A 155 2.88 3.50 -14.86
N ARG A 156 2.89 3.80 -16.17
CA ARG A 156 1.70 4.25 -16.89
C ARG A 156 0.68 3.13 -17.02
N SER A 157 -0.60 3.45 -16.80
CA SER A 157 -1.73 2.55 -16.99
C SER A 157 -3.02 3.36 -17.27
N HIS A 158 -4.17 2.78 -16.95
CA HIS A 158 -5.48 3.42 -17.07
C HIS A 158 -6.23 3.37 -15.74
N LEU A 159 -7.09 4.36 -15.54
CA LEU A 159 -8.02 4.40 -14.42
C LEU A 159 -8.96 3.20 -14.52
N GLU A 160 -9.19 2.54 -13.39
CA GLU A 160 -9.92 1.28 -13.29
C GLU A 160 -11.25 1.30 -14.07
N TYR A 161 -11.42 0.30 -14.95
CA TYR A 161 -12.63 0.11 -15.77
C TYR A 161 -12.90 1.21 -16.82
N THR A 162 -11.94 2.08 -17.10
CA THR A 162 -12.06 3.15 -18.11
C THR A 162 -10.88 3.16 -19.09
N LYS A 163 -10.88 4.12 -20.03
CA LYS A 163 -9.74 4.43 -20.90
C LYS A 163 -9.02 5.73 -20.50
N ALA A 164 -9.41 6.33 -19.37
CA ALA A 164 -8.73 7.52 -18.88
C ALA A 164 -7.33 7.14 -18.39
N GLU A 165 -6.34 7.99 -18.64
CA GLU A 165 -4.98 7.75 -18.20
C GLU A 165 -4.88 7.80 -16.67
N ASP A 166 -4.16 6.84 -16.11
CA ASP A 166 -3.73 6.84 -14.72
C ASP A 166 -2.36 6.17 -14.59
N GLY A 167 -1.87 5.95 -13.37
CA GLY A 167 -0.68 5.13 -13.16
C GLY A 167 -0.34 4.92 -11.70
N LEU A 168 0.72 4.15 -11.49
CA LEU A 168 1.32 3.93 -10.18
C LEU A 168 2.72 4.55 -10.12
N GLU A 169 3.08 5.08 -8.97
CA GLU A 169 4.46 5.48 -8.68
C GLU A 169 5.09 4.45 -7.75
N LYS A 170 6.18 3.82 -8.19
CA LYS A 170 7.06 3.01 -7.34
C LYS A 170 8.18 3.90 -6.83
N SER A 171 8.32 4.03 -5.52
CA SER A 171 9.37 4.81 -4.87
C SER A 171 10.14 3.93 -3.90
N VAL A 172 11.39 3.63 -4.21
CA VAL A 172 12.28 2.84 -3.35
C VAL A 172 12.97 3.77 -2.36
N PHE A 173 12.77 3.56 -1.06
CA PHE A 173 13.42 4.35 -0.02
C PHE A 173 14.91 3.99 0.08
N LEU A 174 15.80 4.99 -0.02
CA LEU A 174 17.25 4.83 -0.10
C LEU A 174 17.95 5.00 1.26
N GLY A 175 17.21 5.42 2.30
CA GLY A 175 17.74 5.74 3.62
C GLY A 175 18.01 7.24 3.82
N TYR A 176 18.65 7.56 4.95
CA TYR A 176 19.17 8.89 5.28
C TYR A 176 20.64 9.02 4.89
#